data_AF-S8C2P3-F1
#
_entry.id   AF-S8C2P3-F1
#
_cell.length_a   1.000
_cell.length_b   1.000
_cell.length_c   1.000
_cell.angle_alpha   90.00
_cell.angle_beta   90.00
_cell.angle_gamma   90.00
#
_symmetry.space_group_name_H-M   'P 1'
#
loop_
_entity.id
_entity.type
_entity.pdbx_description
1 polymer ?
#
loop_
_entity_poly.entity_id
_entity_poly.type
_entity_poly.pdbx_seq_one_letter_code
_entity_poly.pdbx_strand_id
1 'polypeptide(L)' 'DARSEFGYRLIGDICFEEAKRVASAVTPVPGGVGPMTVAMLLHNTLESAFRFHHLQ' A
#
# COMPACT_ATOMS: atom_id res chain seq x y z
N ASP A 1 -16.38 2.19 -14.55
CA ASP A 1 -16.94 3.53 -14.27
C ASP A 1 -16.76 4.33 -15.54
N ALA A 2 -17.82 4.92 -16.11
CA ALA A 2 -17.71 5.64 -17.39
C ALA A 2 -16.77 6.85 -17.31
N ARG A 3 -16.33 7.22 -16.10
CA ARG A 3 -15.37 8.30 -15.83
C ARG A 3 -13.94 7.84 -15.59
N SER A 4 -13.63 6.54 -15.57
CA SER A 4 -12.24 6.09 -15.38
C SER A 4 -11.47 6.13 -16.69
N GLU A 5 -10.30 6.77 -16.69
CA GLU A 5 -9.37 6.84 -17.82
C GLU A 5 -9.07 5.48 -18.45
N PHE A 6 -8.98 4.43 -17.64
CA PHE A 6 -8.61 3.08 -18.08
C PHE A 6 -9.81 2.17 -18.39
N GLY A 7 -11.05 2.67 -18.31
CA GLY A 7 -12.27 1.86 -18.49
C GLY A 7 -12.58 0.89 -17.33
N TYR A 8 -11.70 0.78 -16.33
CA TYR A 8 -11.89 0.01 -15.10
C TYR A 8 -11.48 0.82 -13.86
N ARG A 9 -11.95 0.37 -12.70
CA ARG A 9 -11.55 0.93 -11.40
C ARG A 9 -10.74 -0.11 -10.64
N LEU A 10 -9.66 0.33 -9.99
CA LEU A 10 -8.90 -0.50 -9.08
C LEU A 10 -9.69 -0.65 -7.76
N ILE A 11 -10.02 -1.89 -7.41
CA ILE A 11 -10.77 -2.27 -6.20
C ILE A 11 -9.94 -3.30 -5.44
N GLY A 12 -10.01 -3.26 -4.10
CA GLY A 12 -9.33 -4.22 -3.23
C GLY A 12 -10.12 -5.51 -3.04
N ASP A 13 -9.55 -6.47 -2.31
CA ASP A 13 -10.13 -7.81 -2.13
C ASP A 13 -11.34 -7.85 -1.18
N ILE A 14 -11.68 -6.72 -0.56
CA ILE A 14 -12.72 -6.62 0.48
C ILE A 14 -13.84 -5.66 0.10
N CYS A 15 -15.05 -5.91 0.61
CA CYS A 15 -16.13 -4.93 0.60
C CYS A 15 -15.83 -3.82 1.64
N PHE A 16 -15.26 -2.71 1.17
CA PHE A 16 -14.74 -1.64 2.04
C PHE A 16 -15.82 -1.05 2.98
N GLU A 17 -17.05 -0.85 2.49
CA GLU A 17 -18.15 -0.27 3.29
C GLU A 17 -18.65 -1.21 4.41
N GLU A 18 -18.59 -2.52 4.19
CA GLU A 18 -18.91 -3.49 5.23
C GLU A 18 -17.78 -3.57 6.26
N ALA A 19 -16.53 -3.70 5.79
CA ALA A 19 -15.36 -3.81 6.65
C ALA A 19 -15.17 -2.57 7.54
N LYS A 20 -15.40 -1.36 7.01
CA LYS A 20 -15.27 -0.09 7.75
C LYS A 20 -16.22 0.01 8.95
N ARG A 21 -17.33 -0.72 8.97
CA ARG A 21 -18.28 -0.73 10.10
C ARG A 21 -17.84 -1.61 11.26
N VAL A 22 -16.92 -2.54 11.02
CA VAL A 22 -16.51 -3.56 12.01
C VAL A 22 -15.05 -3.40 12.41
N ALA A 23 -14.16 -3.13 11.45
CA ALA A 23 -12.73 -2.99 11.70
C ALA A 23 -12.40 -1.65 12.37
N SER A 24 -11.44 -1.66 13.29
CA SER A 24 -10.92 -0.43 13.93
C SER A 24 -10.12 0.44 12.96
N ALA A 25 -9.51 -0.17 11.93
CA ALA A 25 -8.83 0.50 10.84
C ALA A 25 -8.93 -0.35 9.55
N VAL A 26 -9.02 0.30 8.39
CA VAL A 26 -9.08 -0.35 7.08
C VAL A 26 -8.34 0.51 6.04
N THR A 27 -7.51 -0.11 5.21
CA THR A 27 -6.75 0.61 4.17
C THR A 27 -7.57 0.71 2.88
N PRO A 28 -7.68 1.91 2.27
CA PRO A 28 -8.44 2.07 1.03
C PRO A 28 -7.71 1.48 -0.17
N VAL A 29 -8.46 1.14 -1.21
CA VAL A 29 -7.92 0.85 -2.54
C VAL A 29 -8.66 1.72 -3.55
N PRO A 30 -7.96 2.55 -4.34
CA PRO A 30 -6.51 2.79 -4.33
C PRO A 30 -6.02 3.58 -3.09
N GLY A 31 -4.69 3.66 -2.92
CA GLY A 31 -4.05 4.54 -1.93
C GLY A 31 -3.66 3.91 -0.59
N GLY A 32 -3.89 2.61 -0.40
CA GLY A 32 -3.50 1.88 0.80
C GLY A 32 -2.08 1.33 0.75
N VAL A 33 -1.94 0.03 0.50
CA VAL A 33 -0.66 -0.70 0.66
C VAL A 33 0.36 -0.39 -0.46
N GLY A 34 -0.10 0.02 -1.65
CA GLY A 34 0.78 0.27 -2.81
C GLY A 34 1.97 1.21 -2.52
N PRO A 35 1.75 2.42 -1.98
CA PRO A 35 2.83 3.32 -1.56
C PRO A 35 3.77 2.73 -0.50
N MET A 36 3.25 1.93 0.43
CA MET A 36 4.07 1.27 1.45
C MET A 36 5.02 0.22 0.86
N THR A 37 4.63 -0.47 -0.22
CA THR A 37 5.52 -1.41 -0.92
C THR A 37 6.78 -0.70 -1.44
N VAL A 38 6.63 0.48 -2.04
CA VAL A 38 7.78 1.28 -2.51
C VAL A 38 8.61 1.79 -1.34
N ALA A 39 7.96 2.31 -0.29
CA ALA A 39 8.65 2.79 0.90
C ALA A 39 9.47 1.68 1.57
N MET A 40 8.93 0.48 1.69
CA MET A 40 9.61 -0.66 2.30
C MET A 40 10.74 -1.20 1.43
N LEU A 41 10.62 -1.16 0.10
CA LEU A 41 11.76 -1.46 -0.77
C LEU A 41 12.94 -0.52 -0.45
N LEU A 42 12.68 0.80 -0.41
CA LEU A 42 13.73 1.79 -0.12
C LEU A 42 14.30 1.61 1.30
N HIS A 43 13.44 1.38 2.29
CA HIS A 43 13.86 1.13 3.66
C HIS A 43 14.77 -0.09 3.77
N ASN A 44 14.35 -1.22 3.19
CA ASN A 44 15.11 -2.46 3.23
C ASN A 44 16.45 -2.34 2.49
N THR A 45 16.49 -1.59 1.39
CA THR A 45 17.76 -1.29 0.68
C THR A 45 18.69 -0.46 1.56
N LEU A 46 18.18 0.59 2.21
CA LEU A 46 18.97 1.43 3.11
C LEU A 46 19.49 0.63 4.31
N GLU A 47 18.63 -0.15 4.93
CA GLU A 47 19.01 -1.01 6.07
C GLU A 47 20.07 -2.04 5.66
N SER A 48 19.92 -2.64 4.48
CA SER A 48 20.91 -3.58 3.94
C SER A 48 22.26 -2.89 3.73
N ALA A 49 22.28 -1.66 3.21
CA ALA A 49 23.51 -0.89 3.04
C ALA A 49 24.19 -0.61 4.39
N PHE A 50 23.43 -0.20 5.41
CA PHE A 50 23.99 0.01 6.76
C PHE A 50 24.61 -1.27 7.34
N ARG A 51 23.92 -2.40 7.19
CA ARG A 51 24.40 -3.72 7.63
C ARG A 51 25.67 -4.18 6.90
N PHE A 52 25.72 -4.04 5.57
CA PHE A 52 26.86 -4.48 4.76
C PHE A 52 28.09 -3.57 4.89
N HIS A 53 27.88 -2.27 5.13
CA HIS A 53 28.97 -1.30 5.22
C HIS A 53 29.37 -0.92 6.66
N HIS A 54 28.81 -1.60 7.67
CA HIS A 54 29.04 -1.32 9.10
C HIS A 54 28.85 0.15 9.49
N LEU A 55 27.89 0.80 8.83
CA LEU A 55 27.51 2.17 9.12
C LEU A 55 26.52 2.12 10.31
N GLN A 56 26.78 2.92 11.36
CA GLN A 56 25.93 3.01 12.54
C GLN A 56 24.72 3.90 12.32
#